data_AF-A0A1S1Y9C0-F1
#
_entry.id   AF-A0A1S1Y9C0-F1
#
_cell.length_a   1.000
_cell.length_b   1.000
_cell.length_c   1.000
_cell.angle_alpha   90.00
_cell.angle_beta   90.00
_cell.angle_gamma   90.00
#
_symmetry.space_group_name_H-M   'P 1'
#
loop_
_entity.id
_entity.type
_entity.pdbx_description
1 polymer ?
#
loop_
_entity_poly.entity_id
_entity_poly.type
_entity_poly.pdbx_seq_one_letter_code
_entity_poly.pdbx_strand_id
1 'polypeptide(L)'
;MKKPAAINWVVSLLYRVALLLWGPTIKSYINCQFKHFLSEYYRHSQKECLSDYIQTIISSYKEGIIVLGWSDVCALRVAIIDKLNVSELKIEEKHLKLRFKSIADDDQYHAYEEFVNSSDASDEVFLRSQVVYLANRLYWAYALATKGHEIRSCVSVVVSIIFILLLFFMFAYSHVYAAPEKHDLLVSVACFGAFGAFISFHRRMSRLKIHSETFLSFLQLRSGYFDGVSALFSGALFALLVLILWESGVLSYILHGVFSKELLGVILPEKTPYELGCPTNIPSLFLCMSTNSSQDFAKLLAISFLAGFAEKLIPDAIDGIVDRAKPKQ
;
A
#
# COMPACT_ATOMS: atom_id res chain seq x y z
N MET A 1 22.27 21.71 29.05
CA MET A 1 22.08 20.40 28.40
C MET A 1 22.15 20.58 26.88
N LYS A 2 23.24 20.19 26.22
CA LYS A 2 23.35 20.23 24.75
C LYS A 2 22.49 19.11 24.17
N LYS A 3 21.45 19.42 23.39
CA LYS A 3 20.74 18.40 22.59
C LYS A 3 21.78 17.72 21.67
N PRO A 4 21.79 16.39 21.56
CA PRO A 4 22.80 15.68 20.79
C PRO A 4 22.61 16.00 19.31
N ALA A 5 23.56 16.75 18.73
CA ALA A 5 23.61 17.09 17.31
C ALA A 5 23.54 15.86 16.39
N ALA A 6 23.87 14.67 16.90
CA ALA A 6 23.78 13.40 16.21
C ALA A 6 22.35 13.03 15.79
N ILE A 7 21.32 13.32 16.60
CA ILE A 7 19.94 12.92 16.27
C ILE A 7 19.40 13.71 15.07
N ASN A 8 19.65 15.02 15.03
CA ASN A 8 19.24 15.86 13.91
C ASN A 8 19.93 15.47 12.60
N TRP A 9 21.18 15.01 12.68
CA TRP A 9 21.91 14.55 11.50
C TRP A 9 21.34 13.24 10.94
N VAL A 10 21.03 12.26 11.80
CA VAL A 10 20.42 10.98 11.37
C VAL A 10 19.04 11.19 10.76
N VAL A 11 18.20 12.04 11.36
CA VAL A 11 16.87 12.37 10.82
C VAL A 11 16.98 13.08 9.46
N SER A 12 17.92 14.03 9.33
CA SER A 12 18.17 14.73 8.06
C SER A 12 18.70 13.79 6.97
N LEU A 13 19.59 12.85 7.33
CA LEU A 13 20.11 11.85 6.41
C LEU A 13 19.00 10.89 5.93
N LEU A 14 18.18 10.38 6.85
CA LEU A 14 17.04 9.52 6.51
C LEU A 14 16.04 10.25 5.60
N TYR A 15 15.79 11.54 5.86
CA TYR A 15 14.93 12.36 5.01
C TYR A 15 15.52 12.56 3.60
N ARG A 16 16.82 12.80 3.49
CA ARG A 16 17.51 12.95 2.19
C ARG A 16 17.59 11.64 1.40
N VAL A 17 17.85 10.52 2.08
CA VAL A 17 17.84 9.19 1.47
C VAL A 17 16.42 8.83 1.00
N ALA A 18 15.41 9.15 1.81
CA ALA A 18 14.01 9.00 1.40
C ALA A 18 13.71 9.84 0.15
N LEU A 19 14.12 11.12 0.11
CA LEU A 19 13.94 11.96 -1.08
C LEU A 19 14.67 11.43 -2.33
N LEU A 20 15.89 10.91 -2.19
CA LEU A 20 16.67 10.34 -3.28
C LEU A 20 16.06 9.05 -3.84
N LEU A 21 15.52 8.20 -2.96
CA LEU A 21 14.86 6.95 -3.35
C LEU A 21 13.48 7.19 -3.98
N TRP A 22 12.86 8.35 -3.72
CA TRP A 22 11.47 8.64 -4.08
C TRP A 22 11.33 9.50 -5.36
N GLY A 23 12.25 9.39 -6.33
CA GLY A 23 12.07 9.92 -7.69
C GLY A 23 11.60 11.39 -7.80
N PRO A 24 11.08 11.81 -8.97
CA PRO A 24 10.44 13.12 -9.07
C PRO A 24 9.18 13.15 -8.20
N THR A 25 9.15 14.04 -7.22
CA THR A 25 7.99 14.19 -6.32
C THR A 25 6.75 14.57 -7.11
N ILE A 26 5.57 14.12 -6.67
CA ILE A 26 4.27 14.51 -7.24
C ILE A 26 4.12 16.04 -7.32
N LYS A 27 4.74 16.77 -6.37
CA LYS A 27 4.83 18.23 -6.40
C LYS A 27 5.54 18.78 -7.63
N SER A 28 6.61 18.14 -8.10
CA SER A 28 7.30 18.50 -9.34
C SER A 28 6.37 18.38 -10.54
N TYR A 29 5.57 17.30 -10.60
CA TYR A 29 4.60 17.09 -11.66
C TYR A 29 3.47 18.14 -11.63
N ILE A 30 2.88 18.41 -10.46
CA ILE A 30 1.88 19.47 -10.27
C ILE A 30 2.45 20.82 -10.73
N ASN A 31 3.67 21.15 -10.32
CA ASN A 31 4.32 22.40 -10.72
C ASN A 31 4.55 22.48 -12.24
N CYS A 32 4.97 21.39 -12.88
CA CYS A 32 5.17 21.35 -14.33
C CYS A 32 3.84 21.53 -15.07
N GLN A 33 2.80 20.83 -14.64
CA GLN A 33 1.46 20.92 -15.21
C GLN A 33 0.86 22.33 -15.03
N PHE A 34 1.04 22.92 -13.85
CA PHE A 34 0.59 24.28 -13.56
C PHE A 34 1.31 25.30 -14.45
N LYS A 35 2.64 25.20 -14.61
CA LYS A 35 3.40 26.08 -15.52
C LYS A 35 2.92 25.98 -16.96
N HIS A 36 2.65 24.76 -17.42
CA HIS A 36 2.12 24.53 -18.76
C HIS A 36 0.75 25.21 -18.94
N PHE A 37 -0.19 24.98 -18.02
CA PHE A 37 -1.49 25.65 -18.09
C PHE A 37 -1.40 27.17 -17.91
N LEU A 38 -0.48 27.67 -17.11
CA LEU A 38 -0.27 29.10 -16.96
C LEU A 38 0.17 29.73 -18.29
N SER A 39 1.02 29.03 -19.06
CA SER A 39 1.42 29.49 -20.40
C SER A 39 0.26 29.46 -21.40
N GLU A 40 -0.60 28.45 -21.35
CA GLU A 40 -1.82 28.38 -22.17
C GLU A 40 -2.81 29.49 -21.79
N TYR A 41 -2.99 29.72 -20.49
CA TYR A 41 -3.86 30.77 -19.98
C TYR A 41 -3.44 32.15 -20.49
N TYR A 42 -2.13 32.48 -20.43
CA TYR A 42 -1.63 33.76 -20.96
C TYR A 42 -1.81 33.91 -22.47
N ARG A 43 -1.82 32.80 -23.23
CA ARG A 43 -2.11 32.83 -24.66
C ARG A 43 -3.54 33.25 -24.95
N HIS A 44 -4.52 32.81 -24.15
CA HIS A 44 -5.94 33.10 -24.34
C HIS A 44 -6.43 34.38 -23.63
N SER A 45 -5.73 34.84 -22.58
CA SER A 45 -6.19 35.93 -21.70
C SER A 45 -5.74 37.35 -22.13
N GLN A 46 -5.46 37.61 -23.41
CA GLN A 46 -4.80 38.86 -23.83
C GLN A 46 -5.55 40.19 -23.53
N LYS A 47 -6.85 40.18 -23.17
CA LYS A 47 -7.63 41.44 -22.99
C LYS A 47 -8.68 41.47 -21.88
N GLU A 48 -8.89 40.42 -21.10
CA GLU A 48 -10.00 40.37 -20.13
C GLU A 48 -9.53 40.36 -18.67
N CYS A 49 -10.40 40.90 -17.80
CA CYS A 49 -10.19 40.95 -16.37
C CYS A 49 -10.12 39.52 -15.80
N LEU A 50 -8.97 39.13 -15.25
CA LEU A 50 -8.82 37.85 -14.56
C LEU A 50 -9.75 37.80 -13.35
N SER A 51 -10.37 36.66 -13.07
CA SER A 51 -11.03 36.44 -11.78
C SER A 51 -10.02 36.64 -10.63
N ASP A 52 -10.42 37.34 -9.57
CA ASP A 52 -9.57 37.64 -8.42
C ASP A 52 -8.92 36.38 -7.80
N TYR A 53 -9.63 35.25 -7.85
CA TYR A 53 -9.11 33.98 -7.35
C TYR A 53 -7.90 33.47 -8.15
N ILE A 54 -7.97 33.46 -9.48
CA ILE A 54 -6.85 33.04 -10.34
C ILE A 54 -5.68 34.02 -10.21
N GLN A 55 -5.94 35.33 -10.08
CA GLN A 55 -4.87 36.30 -9.81
C GLN A 55 -4.14 35.97 -8.50
N THR A 56 -4.90 35.64 -7.45
CA THR A 56 -4.36 35.26 -6.13
C THR A 56 -3.50 34.00 -6.20
N ILE A 57 -3.93 32.97 -6.94
CA ILE A 57 -3.12 31.75 -7.13
C ILE A 57 -1.82 32.09 -7.88
N ILE A 58 -1.89 32.90 -8.94
CA ILE A 58 -0.73 33.25 -9.75
C ILE A 58 0.27 34.11 -8.97
N SER A 59 -0.19 35.11 -8.20
CA SER A 59 0.70 35.95 -7.38
C SER A 59 1.37 35.10 -6.30
N SER A 60 0.60 34.28 -5.59
CA SER A 60 1.11 33.40 -4.55
C SER A 60 2.11 32.36 -5.08
N TYR A 61 1.91 31.88 -6.31
CA TYR A 61 2.84 30.99 -6.99
C TYR A 61 4.17 31.70 -7.33
N LYS A 62 4.11 32.94 -7.84
CA LYS A 62 5.30 33.74 -8.18
C LYS A 62 6.12 34.10 -6.94
N GLU A 63 5.44 34.37 -5.83
CA GLU A 63 6.08 34.68 -4.54
C GLU A 63 6.64 33.42 -3.85
N GLY A 64 6.30 32.21 -4.34
CA GLY A 64 6.75 30.94 -3.76
C GLY A 64 6.13 30.63 -2.40
N ILE A 65 5.02 31.29 -2.05
CA ILE A 65 4.38 31.19 -0.72
C ILE A 65 3.50 29.94 -0.62
N ILE A 66 2.81 29.56 -1.71
CA ILE A 66 1.81 28.49 -1.68
C ILE A 66 2.37 27.18 -2.26
N VAL A 67 2.05 26.08 -1.57
CA VAL A 67 2.20 24.72 -2.11
C VAL A 67 1.01 24.45 -3.02
N LEU A 68 1.24 24.43 -4.33
CA LEU A 68 0.20 24.15 -5.32
C LEU A 68 -0.45 22.78 -5.09
N GLY A 69 -1.78 22.76 -5.08
CA GLY A 69 -2.61 21.57 -5.06
C GLY A 69 -3.21 21.26 -6.44
N TRP A 70 -3.78 20.06 -6.57
CA TRP A 70 -4.56 19.67 -7.75
C TRP A 70 -5.82 20.53 -7.94
N SER A 71 -6.36 21.10 -6.85
CA SER A 71 -7.46 22.07 -6.91
C SER A 71 -7.09 23.34 -7.67
N ASP A 72 -5.87 23.85 -7.46
CA ASP A 72 -5.39 25.09 -8.09
C ASP A 72 -5.14 24.86 -9.59
N VAL A 73 -4.59 23.70 -9.93
CA VAL A 73 -4.42 23.24 -11.32
C VAL A 73 -5.78 23.10 -12.01
N CYS A 74 -6.77 22.53 -11.31
CA CYS A 74 -8.13 22.38 -11.81
C CYS A 74 -8.79 23.74 -12.06
N ALA A 75 -8.72 24.66 -11.09
CA ALA A 75 -9.26 26.00 -11.21
C ALA A 75 -8.65 26.76 -12.41
N LEU A 76 -7.34 26.66 -12.58
CA LEU A 76 -6.66 27.25 -13.74
C LEU A 76 -7.12 26.60 -15.05
N ARG A 77 -7.31 25.27 -15.08
CA ARG A 77 -7.81 24.58 -16.28
C ARG A 77 -9.24 25.00 -16.62
N VAL A 78 -10.12 25.13 -15.65
CA VAL A 78 -11.49 25.63 -15.85
C VAL A 78 -11.48 27.06 -16.40
N ALA A 79 -10.62 27.93 -15.85
CA ALA A 79 -10.48 29.29 -16.35
C ALA A 79 -9.96 29.35 -17.80
N ILE A 80 -9.13 28.39 -18.24
CA ILE A 80 -8.74 28.25 -19.65
C ILE A 80 -9.92 27.79 -20.49
N ILE A 81 -10.64 26.76 -20.03
CA ILE A 81 -11.80 26.20 -20.73
C ILE A 81 -12.82 27.29 -21.03
N ASP A 82 -13.10 28.20 -20.08
CA ASP A 82 -14.02 29.34 -20.27
C ASP A 82 -13.60 30.31 -21.39
N LYS A 83 -12.33 30.32 -21.80
CA LYS A 83 -11.79 31.19 -22.86
C LYS A 83 -11.56 30.48 -24.19
N LEU A 84 -11.74 29.16 -24.26
CA LEU A 84 -11.55 28.40 -25.49
C LEU A 84 -12.69 28.64 -26.49
N ASN A 85 -12.32 28.67 -27.78
CA ASN A 85 -13.27 28.68 -28.88
C ASN A 85 -13.91 27.29 -29.06
N VAL A 86 -15.06 27.20 -29.75
CA VAL A 86 -15.78 25.93 -29.97
C VAL A 86 -14.94 24.84 -30.63
N SER A 87 -14.08 25.20 -31.59
CA SER A 87 -13.18 24.23 -32.25
C SER A 87 -12.13 23.67 -31.28
N GLU A 88 -11.56 24.51 -30.43
CA GLU A 88 -10.58 24.14 -29.41
C GLU A 88 -11.24 23.32 -28.30
N LEU A 89 -12.45 23.68 -27.89
CA LEU A 89 -13.27 22.93 -26.93
C LEU A 89 -13.50 21.48 -27.38
N LYS A 90 -13.81 21.24 -28.66
CA LYS A 90 -13.99 19.87 -29.19
C LYS A 90 -12.71 19.05 -29.13
N ILE A 91 -11.56 19.67 -29.39
CA ILE A 91 -10.25 19.01 -29.29
C ILE A 91 -9.97 18.67 -27.82
N GLU A 92 -10.23 19.62 -26.92
CA GLU A 92 -10.02 19.45 -25.49
C GLU A 92 -10.94 18.39 -24.88
N GLU A 93 -12.23 18.38 -25.27
CA GLU A 93 -13.19 17.35 -24.88
C GLU A 93 -12.68 15.96 -25.26
N LYS A 94 -12.25 15.76 -26.51
CA LYS A 94 -11.71 14.48 -26.97
C LYS A 94 -10.49 14.05 -26.14
N HIS A 95 -9.60 14.98 -25.84
CA HIS A 95 -8.41 14.70 -25.06
C HIS A 95 -8.72 14.38 -23.58
N LEU A 96 -9.61 15.14 -22.94
CA LEU A 96 -10.07 14.86 -21.58
C LEU A 96 -10.85 13.55 -21.51
N LYS A 97 -11.68 13.23 -22.51
CA LYS A 97 -12.43 11.97 -22.61
C LYS A 97 -11.48 10.77 -22.67
N LEU A 98 -10.41 10.84 -23.46
CA LEU A 98 -9.37 9.80 -23.51
C LEU A 98 -8.65 9.63 -22.17
N ARG A 99 -8.29 10.74 -21.50
CA ARG A 99 -7.66 10.68 -20.17
C ARG A 99 -8.61 10.14 -19.11
N PHE A 100 -9.87 10.56 -19.13
CA PHE A 100 -10.90 10.07 -18.22
C PHE A 100 -11.11 8.58 -18.42
N LYS A 101 -11.23 8.10 -19.66
CA LYS A 101 -11.30 6.67 -19.99
C LYS A 101 -10.12 5.86 -19.43
N SER A 102 -8.92 6.43 -19.38
CA SER A 102 -7.75 5.72 -18.86
C SER A 102 -7.70 5.58 -17.34
N ILE A 103 -8.54 6.33 -16.61
CA ILE A 103 -8.52 6.41 -15.13
C ILE A 103 -9.84 5.92 -14.54
N ALA A 104 -10.95 6.21 -15.20
CA ALA A 104 -12.27 5.79 -14.77
C ALA A 104 -12.45 4.28 -14.97
N ASP A 105 -13.25 3.69 -14.09
CA ASP A 105 -13.69 2.30 -14.24
C ASP A 105 -14.66 2.20 -15.43
N ASP A 106 -14.73 1.03 -16.07
CA ASP A 106 -15.55 0.82 -17.27
C ASP A 106 -17.01 1.25 -17.03
N ASP A 107 -17.58 0.91 -15.87
CA ASP A 107 -18.95 1.28 -15.48
C ASP A 107 -19.15 2.80 -15.39
N GLN A 108 -18.19 3.54 -14.83
CA GLN A 108 -18.29 5.00 -14.73
C GLN A 108 -18.15 5.68 -16.08
N TYR A 109 -17.27 5.14 -16.92
CA TYR A 109 -17.10 5.65 -18.27
C TYR A 109 -18.34 5.37 -19.12
N HIS A 110 -18.95 4.19 -18.98
CA HIS A 110 -20.22 3.85 -19.64
C HIS A 110 -21.37 4.75 -19.17
N ALA A 111 -21.51 4.99 -17.86
CA ALA A 111 -22.52 5.90 -17.32
C ALA A 111 -22.34 7.34 -17.85
N TYR A 112 -21.08 7.77 -18.00
CA TYR A 112 -20.77 9.05 -18.62
C TYR A 112 -21.15 9.07 -20.11
N GLU A 113 -20.86 8.02 -20.88
CA GLU A 113 -21.24 7.96 -22.30
C GLU A 113 -22.76 7.91 -22.50
N GLU A 114 -23.50 7.20 -21.65
CA GLU A 114 -24.96 7.19 -21.67
C GLU A 114 -25.54 8.58 -21.42
N PHE A 115 -25.02 9.29 -20.41
CA PHE A 115 -25.40 10.67 -20.13
C PHE A 115 -25.15 11.60 -21.33
N VAL A 116 -23.97 11.51 -21.95
CA VAL A 116 -23.62 12.34 -23.12
C VAL A 116 -24.49 12.00 -24.33
N ASN A 117 -24.76 10.73 -24.60
CA ASN A 117 -25.58 10.29 -25.73
C ASN A 117 -27.05 10.71 -25.60
N SER A 118 -27.52 10.94 -24.38
CA SER A 118 -28.90 11.42 -24.12
C SER A 118 -29.07 12.92 -24.33
N SER A 119 -27.99 13.67 -24.52
CA SER A 119 -27.99 15.13 -24.60
C SER A 119 -27.69 15.62 -26.02
N ASP A 120 -28.34 16.71 -26.45
CA ASP A 120 -28.10 17.31 -27.76
C ASP A 120 -26.71 17.97 -27.83
N ALA A 121 -25.75 17.25 -28.42
CA ALA A 121 -24.33 17.63 -28.49
C ALA A 121 -24.02 18.89 -29.33
N SER A 122 -25.02 19.57 -29.88
CA SER A 122 -24.84 20.77 -30.71
C SER A 122 -24.77 22.08 -29.92
N ASP A 123 -25.18 22.10 -28.65
CA ASP A 123 -25.14 23.32 -27.84
C ASP A 123 -23.72 23.58 -27.29
N GLU A 124 -23.18 24.77 -27.56
CA GLU A 124 -21.89 25.22 -27.03
C GLU A 124 -21.88 25.22 -25.50
N VAL A 125 -23.00 25.63 -24.89
CA VAL A 125 -23.14 25.68 -23.42
C VAL A 125 -23.01 24.27 -22.85
N PHE A 126 -23.65 23.29 -23.49
CA PHE A 126 -23.53 21.89 -23.11
C PHE A 126 -22.08 21.39 -23.24
N LEU A 127 -21.44 21.61 -24.39
CA LEU A 127 -20.05 21.19 -24.62
C LEU A 127 -19.09 21.78 -23.57
N ARG A 128 -19.24 23.07 -23.26
CA ARG A 128 -18.41 23.74 -22.25
C ARG A 128 -18.64 23.12 -20.86
N SER A 129 -19.89 22.90 -20.48
CA SER A 129 -20.24 22.26 -19.20
C SER A 129 -19.68 20.84 -19.09
N GLN A 130 -19.69 20.09 -20.18
CA GLN A 130 -19.16 18.72 -20.27
C GLN A 130 -17.63 18.70 -20.12
N VAL A 131 -16.92 19.62 -20.78
CA VAL A 131 -15.46 19.76 -20.66
C VAL A 131 -15.07 20.16 -19.23
N VAL A 132 -15.80 21.08 -18.60
CA VAL A 132 -15.60 21.46 -17.19
C VAL A 132 -15.87 20.28 -16.25
N TYR A 133 -16.93 19.50 -16.48
CA TYR A 133 -17.24 18.30 -15.72
C TYR A 133 -16.10 17.28 -15.79
N LEU A 134 -15.63 16.96 -17.00
CA LEU A 134 -14.52 16.03 -17.21
C LEU A 134 -13.24 16.51 -16.51
N ALA A 135 -12.90 17.80 -16.64
CA ALA A 135 -11.74 18.38 -15.98
C ALA A 135 -11.84 18.22 -14.46
N ASN A 136 -12.95 18.64 -13.86
CA ASN A 136 -13.18 18.51 -12.42
C ASN A 136 -13.07 17.06 -11.94
N ARG A 137 -13.67 16.10 -12.65
CA ARG A 137 -13.58 14.68 -12.31
C ARG A 137 -12.15 14.15 -12.41
N LEU A 138 -11.42 14.51 -13.46
CA LEU A 138 -10.05 14.08 -13.67
C LEU A 138 -9.11 14.60 -12.56
N TYR A 139 -9.17 15.90 -12.25
CA TYR A 139 -8.31 16.49 -11.22
C TYR A 139 -8.70 16.05 -9.81
N TRP A 140 -9.99 15.79 -9.56
CA TRP A 140 -10.41 15.15 -8.31
C TRP A 140 -9.80 13.76 -8.17
N ALA A 141 -9.83 12.94 -9.23
CA ALA A 141 -9.20 11.62 -9.23
C ALA A 141 -7.68 11.72 -8.99
N TYR A 142 -6.99 12.67 -9.62
CA TYR A 142 -5.56 12.91 -9.36
C TYR A 142 -5.27 13.38 -7.93
N ALA A 143 -6.10 14.27 -7.39
CA ALA A 143 -5.99 14.74 -6.02
C ALA A 143 -6.05 13.57 -5.04
N LEU A 144 -7.02 12.68 -5.24
CA LEU A 144 -7.19 11.56 -4.34
C LEU A 144 -6.18 10.45 -4.56
N ALA A 145 -5.80 10.13 -5.78
CA ALA A 145 -4.74 9.17 -6.06
C ALA A 145 -3.43 9.60 -5.38
N THR A 146 -3.10 10.90 -5.44
CA THR A 146 -1.94 11.49 -4.77
C THR A 146 -2.02 11.30 -3.25
N LYS A 147 -3.16 11.66 -2.64
CA LYS A 147 -3.37 11.52 -1.19
C LYS A 147 -3.36 10.07 -0.74
N GLY A 148 -3.96 9.18 -1.53
CA GLY A 148 -3.93 7.74 -1.31
C GLY A 148 -2.49 7.23 -1.28
N HIS A 149 -1.67 7.57 -2.28
CA HIS A 149 -0.27 7.18 -2.34
C HIS A 149 0.54 7.67 -1.12
N GLU A 150 0.35 8.93 -0.70
CA GLU A 150 0.99 9.48 0.51
C GLU A 150 0.66 8.63 1.75
N ILE A 151 -0.61 8.28 1.93
CA ILE A 151 -1.05 7.43 3.05
C ILE A 151 -0.44 6.04 2.95
N ARG A 152 -0.50 5.38 1.77
CA ARG A 152 0.07 4.04 1.60
C ARG A 152 1.54 4.00 1.93
N SER A 153 2.27 4.98 1.43
CA SER A 153 3.70 5.05 1.63
C SER A 153 4.04 5.33 3.10
N CYS A 154 3.27 6.19 3.77
CA CYS A 154 3.41 6.40 5.21
C CYS A 154 3.14 5.10 6.01
N VAL A 155 2.03 4.40 5.74
CA VAL A 155 1.71 3.11 6.38
C VAL A 155 2.84 2.11 6.16
N SER A 156 3.23 1.93 4.90
CA SER A 156 4.33 1.04 4.49
C SER A 156 5.63 1.35 5.24
N VAL A 157 6.02 2.62 5.32
CA VAL A 157 7.23 3.05 6.03
C VAL A 157 7.12 2.78 7.52
N VAL A 158 6.00 3.11 8.17
CA VAL A 158 5.79 2.87 9.61
C VAL A 158 5.88 1.37 9.92
N VAL A 159 5.17 0.53 9.18
CA VAL A 159 5.20 -0.93 9.37
C VAL A 159 6.61 -1.48 9.10
N SER A 160 7.31 -0.98 8.08
CA SER A 160 8.70 -1.35 7.81
C SER A 160 9.65 -0.97 8.95
N ILE A 161 9.49 0.22 9.53
CA ILE A 161 10.29 0.67 10.69
C ILE A 161 10.03 -0.22 11.89
N ILE A 162 8.77 -0.52 12.21
CA ILE A 162 8.40 -1.43 13.31
C ILE A 162 9.07 -2.80 13.09
N PHE A 163 9.01 -3.32 11.86
CA PHE A 163 9.63 -4.60 11.52
C PHE A 163 11.17 -4.57 11.65
N ILE A 164 11.83 -3.49 11.19
CA ILE A 164 13.28 -3.32 11.34
C ILE A 164 13.68 -3.22 12.82
N LEU A 165 12.91 -2.48 13.63
CA LEU A 165 13.13 -2.38 15.07
C LEU A 165 12.97 -3.73 15.75
N LEU A 166 11.99 -4.52 15.33
CA LEU A 166 11.79 -5.88 15.81
C LEU A 166 12.99 -6.76 15.45
N LEU A 167 13.45 -6.77 14.20
CA LEU A 167 14.66 -7.50 13.81
C LEU A 167 15.92 -7.06 14.58
N PHE A 168 16.09 -5.74 14.77
CA PHE A 168 17.20 -5.20 15.55
C PHE A 168 17.13 -5.64 17.02
N PHE A 169 15.93 -5.61 17.61
CA PHE A 169 15.70 -6.13 18.95
C PHE A 169 16.06 -7.61 19.05
N MET A 170 15.75 -8.44 18.04
CA MET A 170 16.18 -9.84 18.04
C MET A 170 17.67 -10.03 17.91
N PHE A 171 18.30 -9.26 17.03
CA PHE A 171 19.74 -9.31 16.89
C PHE A 171 20.43 -8.93 18.21
N ALA A 172 20.01 -7.83 18.84
CA ALA A 172 20.52 -7.40 20.13
C ALA A 172 20.25 -8.42 21.24
N TYR A 173 19.01 -8.97 21.30
CA TYR A 173 18.63 -9.98 22.28
C TYR A 173 19.47 -11.25 22.12
N SER A 174 19.66 -11.73 20.88
CA SER A 174 20.50 -12.90 20.60
C SER A 174 21.95 -12.67 21.00
N HIS A 175 22.50 -11.46 20.80
CA HIS A 175 23.86 -11.15 21.21
C HIS A 175 24.07 -11.08 22.72
N VAL A 176 23.06 -10.65 23.47
CA VAL A 176 23.16 -10.47 24.93
C VAL A 176 22.85 -11.77 25.69
N TYR A 177 21.86 -12.54 25.22
CA TYR A 177 21.30 -13.66 25.98
C TYR A 177 21.53 -15.03 25.35
N ALA A 178 21.87 -15.13 24.07
CA ALA A 178 22.15 -16.43 23.49
C ALA A 178 23.51 -16.92 23.99
N ALA A 179 23.50 -17.86 24.94
CA ALA A 179 24.58 -18.82 25.00
C ALA A 179 24.72 -19.45 23.60
N PRO A 180 25.94 -19.65 23.07
CA PRO A 180 26.20 -20.00 21.67
C PRO A 180 25.50 -21.28 21.17
N GLU A 181 24.86 -22.05 22.05
CA GLU A 181 24.24 -23.34 21.75
C GLU A 181 22.70 -23.34 21.75
N LYS A 182 22.03 -22.29 22.24
CA LYS A 182 20.56 -22.23 22.29
C LYS A 182 20.04 -21.00 21.55
N HIS A 183 19.80 -21.17 20.25
CA HIS A 183 19.04 -20.20 19.48
C HIS A 183 17.61 -20.12 20.03
N ASP A 184 17.11 -18.90 20.28
CA ASP A 184 15.74 -18.69 20.74
C ASP A 184 14.75 -18.98 19.59
N LEU A 185 14.31 -20.25 19.56
CA LEU A 185 13.45 -20.81 18.53
C LEU A 185 12.12 -20.08 18.47
N LEU A 186 11.50 -19.84 19.64
CA LEU A 186 10.19 -19.21 19.79
C LEU A 186 10.19 -17.84 19.13
N VAL A 187 11.19 -17.05 19.49
CA VAL A 187 11.36 -15.69 19.01
C VAL A 187 11.61 -15.67 17.51
N SER A 188 12.50 -16.54 17.01
CA SER A 188 12.83 -16.61 15.58
C SER A 188 11.61 -17.00 14.74
N VAL A 189 10.84 -17.99 15.19
CA VAL A 189 9.58 -18.45 14.57
C VAL A 189 8.55 -17.32 14.51
N ALA A 190 8.30 -16.64 15.64
CA ALA A 190 7.36 -15.52 15.69
C ALA A 190 7.77 -14.39 14.73
N CYS A 191 9.06 -14.08 14.65
CA CYS A 191 9.58 -13.05 13.75
C CYS A 191 9.41 -13.41 12.28
N PHE A 192 9.72 -14.64 11.89
CA PHE A 192 9.53 -15.08 10.51
C PHE A 192 8.04 -15.14 10.14
N GLY A 193 7.17 -15.52 11.07
CA GLY A 193 5.72 -15.39 10.92
C GLY A 193 5.26 -13.95 10.68
N ALA A 194 5.72 -13.01 11.51
CA ALA A 194 5.45 -11.58 11.32
C ALA A 194 6.00 -11.06 9.99
N PHE A 195 7.17 -11.54 9.54
CA PHE A 195 7.75 -11.18 8.25
C PHE A 195 6.92 -11.68 7.07
N GLY A 196 6.39 -12.91 7.15
CA GLY A 196 5.45 -13.43 6.16
C GLY A 196 4.19 -12.55 6.04
N ALA A 197 3.61 -12.20 7.19
CA ALA A 197 2.45 -11.31 7.24
C ALA A 197 2.78 -9.90 6.71
N PHE A 198 3.97 -9.38 7.00
CA PHE A 198 4.44 -8.10 6.48
C PHE A 198 4.46 -8.08 4.94
N ILE A 199 5.07 -9.08 4.32
CA ILE A 199 5.13 -9.19 2.85
C ILE A 199 3.72 -9.37 2.27
N SER A 200 2.88 -10.18 2.91
CA SER A 200 1.47 -10.35 2.54
C SER A 200 0.71 -9.01 2.57
N PHE A 201 0.88 -8.24 3.65
CA PHE A 201 0.28 -6.91 3.81
C PHE A 201 0.78 -5.93 2.72
N HIS A 202 2.08 -5.88 2.46
CA HIS A 202 2.64 -5.05 1.40
C HIS A 202 2.03 -5.37 0.03
N ARG A 203 1.94 -6.66 -0.32
CA ARG A 203 1.31 -7.09 -1.57
C ARG A 203 -0.16 -6.68 -1.66
N ARG A 204 -0.91 -6.74 -0.55
CA ARG A 204 -2.30 -6.25 -0.49
C ARG A 204 -2.35 -4.75 -0.74
N MET A 205 -1.49 -4.00 -0.06
CA MET A 205 -1.43 -2.55 -0.19
C MET A 205 -1.07 -2.08 -1.60
N SER A 206 -0.21 -2.82 -2.30
CA SER A 206 0.14 -2.58 -3.70
C SER A 206 -0.97 -2.96 -4.69
N ARG A 207 -1.83 -3.93 -4.35
CA ARG A 207 -2.93 -4.38 -5.23
C ARG A 207 -4.21 -3.57 -5.10
N LEU A 208 -4.38 -2.84 -4.00
CA LEU A 208 -5.52 -1.93 -3.86
C LEU A 208 -5.46 -0.90 -5.00
N LYS A 209 -6.34 -1.03 -5.98
CA LYS A 209 -6.57 0.06 -6.93
C LYS A 209 -7.41 1.10 -6.19
N ILE A 210 -6.94 2.35 -6.10
CA ILE A 210 -7.83 3.45 -5.68
C ILE A 210 -8.74 3.66 -6.88
N HIS A 211 -9.84 2.92 -6.90
CA HIS A 211 -10.90 3.12 -7.85
C HIS A 211 -11.76 4.29 -7.41
N SER A 212 -12.51 4.74 -8.39
CA SER A 212 -13.24 6.01 -8.46
C SER A 212 -14.37 6.15 -7.43
N GLU A 213 -14.78 5.08 -6.74
CA GLU A 213 -15.62 5.11 -5.51
C GLU A 213 -14.78 5.50 -4.29
N THR A 214 -14.30 6.73 -4.42
CA THR A 214 -13.00 7.15 -3.95
C THR A 214 -12.99 7.46 -2.46
N PHE A 215 -14.13 7.86 -1.91
CA PHE A 215 -14.22 8.31 -0.52
C PHE A 215 -14.28 7.13 0.46
N LEU A 216 -15.10 6.11 0.19
CA LEU A 216 -15.22 4.95 1.08
C LEU A 216 -13.90 4.16 1.10
N SER A 217 -13.29 3.97 -0.08
CA SER A 217 -11.97 3.35 -0.20
C SER A 217 -10.90 4.12 0.59
N PHE A 218 -10.98 5.45 0.63
CA PHE A 218 -10.07 6.27 1.43
C PHE A 218 -10.32 6.14 2.94
N LEU A 219 -11.57 6.04 3.36
CA LEU A 219 -11.93 5.76 4.75
C LEU A 219 -11.41 4.38 5.20
N GLN A 220 -11.54 3.37 4.35
CA GLN A 220 -10.96 2.03 4.58
C GLN A 220 -9.43 2.05 4.61
N LEU A 221 -8.80 2.85 3.75
CA LEU A 221 -7.35 3.03 3.76
C LEU A 221 -6.86 3.62 5.09
N ARG A 222 -7.66 4.52 5.68
CA ARG A 222 -7.39 5.13 6.98
C ARG A 222 -7.60 4.15 8.14
N SER A 223 -8.54 3.22 8.08
CA SER A 223 -8.60 2.15 9.11
C SER A 223 -7.44 1.15 8.96
N GLY A 224 -6.87 1.04 7.76
CA GLY A 224 -5.79 0.11 7.42
C GLY A 224 -4.49 0.24 8.23
N TYR A 225 -4.27 1.31 9.00
CA TYR A 225 -3.12 1.40 9.92
C TYR A 225 -3.18 0.32 10.99
N PHE A 226 -4.35 0.13 11.59
CA PHE A 226 -4.52 -0.89 12.63
C PHE A 226 -4.45 -2.29 12.03
N ASP A 227 -4.98 -2.45 10.82
CA ASP A 227 -4.94 -3.72 10.09
C ASP A 227 -3.50 -4.14 9.76
N GLY A 228 -2.62 -3.20 9.42
CA GLY A 228 -1.21 -3.50 9.16
C GLY A 228 -0.46 -4.02 10.39
N VAL A 229 -0.70 -3.41 11.56
CA VAL A 229 -0.08 -3.86 12.82
C VAL A 229 -0.71 -5.18 13.30
N SER A 230 -2.03 -5.30 13.20
CA SER A 230 -2.78 -6.53 13.49
C SER A 230 -2.30 -7.70 12.62
N ALA A 231 -2.03 -7.45 11.33
CA ALA A 231 -1.48 -8.44 10.41
C ALA A 231 -0.13 -9.00 10.91
N LEU A 232 0.81 -8.15 11.34
CA LEU A 232 2.10 -8.63 11.89
C LEU A 232 1.90 -9.54 13.11
N PHE A 233 1.01 -9.13 14.04
CA PHE A 233 0.72 -9.90 15.24
C PHE A 233 0.05 -11.24 14.90
N SER A 234 -0.91 -11.22 13.97
CA SER A 234 -1.59 -12.43 13.51
C SER A 234 -0.60 -13.40 12.84
N GLY A 235 0.34 -12.90 12.04
CA GLY A 235 1.36 -13.72 11.40
C GLY A 235 2.30 -14.39 12.39
N ALA A 236 2.74 -13.65 13.43
CA ALA A 236 3.49 -14.22 14.53
C ALA A 236 2.69 -15.31 15.27
N LEU A 237 1.42 -15.03 15.58
CA LEU A 237 0.54 -15.97 16.27
C LEU A 237 0.29 -17.25 15.46
N PHE A 238 0.08 -17.15 14.15
CA PHE A 238 -0.07 -18.32 13.28
C PHE A 238 1.22 -19.14 13.19
N ALA A 239 2.39 -18.50 13.11
CA ALA A 239 3.67 -19.22 13.15
C ALA A 239 3.88 -19.96 14.48
N LEU A 240 3.53 -19.34 15.61
CA LEU A 240 3.58 -19.99 16.92
C LEU A 240 2.60 -21.16 17.03
N LEU A 241 1.40 -21.04 16.46
CA LEU A 241 0.44 -22.12 16.40
C LEU A 241 0.99 -23.29 15.56
N VAL A 242 1.65 -23.01 14.43
CA VAL A 242 2.31 -24.03 13.61
C VAL A 242 3.45 -24.72 14.37
N LEU A 243 4.23 -23.97 15.17
CA LEU A 243 5.25 -24.54 16.05
C LEU A 243 4.65 -25.52 17.06
N ILE A 244 3.55 -25.16 17.72
CA ILE A 244 2.84 -26.03 18.67
C ILE A 244 2.28 -27.28 17.98
N LEU A 245 1.71 -27.13 16.78
CA LEU A 245 1.19 -28.26 15.99
C LEU A 245 2.30 -29.20 15.51
N TRP A 246 3.46 -28.65 15.15
CA TRP A 246 4.64 -29.42 14.82
C TRP A 246 5.12 -30.20 16.05
N GLU A 247 5.32 -29.53 17.19
CA GLU A 247 5.83 -30.14 18.43
C GLU A 247 4.90 -31.23 18.96
N SER A 248 3.58 -31.02 18.91
CA SER A 248 2.60 -32.05 19.29
C SER A 248 2.54 -33.24 18.33
N GLY A 249 3.07 -33.11 17.10
CA GLY A 249 3.05 -34.15 16.07
C GLY A 249 1.74 -34.22 15.28
N VAL A 250 0.76 -33.41 15.66
CA VAL A 250 -0.52 -33.27 14.97
C VAL A 250 -0.29 -32.83 13.52
N LEU A 251 0.66 -31.92 13.27
CA LEU A 251 0.97 -31.47 11.91
C LEU A 251 1.45 -32.61 11.00
N SER A 252 2.32 -33.49 11.50
CA SER A 252 2.78 -34.67 10.76
C SER A 252 1.63 -35.64 10.49
N TYR A 253 0.76 -35.87 11.48
CA TYR A 253 -0.41 -36.71 11.32
C TYR A 253 -1.37 -36.20 10.24
N ILE A 254 -1.69 -34.91 10.24
CA ILE A 254 -2.57 -34.28 9.24
C ILE A 254 -1.96 -34.40 7.84
N LEU A 255 -0.66 -34.10 7.70
CA LEU A 255 -0.01 -34.09 6.39
C LEU A 255 0.27 -35.49 5.84
N HIS A 256 0.41 -36.52 6.69
CA HIS A 256 0.54 -37.91 6.24
C HIS A 256 -0.67 -38.40 5.44
N GLY A 257 -1.85 -37.81 5.63
CA GLY A 257 -3.03 -38.12 4.82
C GLY A 257 -2.99 -37.52 3.41
N VAL A 258 -2.12 -36.53 3.16
CA VAL A 258 -2.08 -35.75 1.91
C VAL A 258 -0.79 -36.00 1.12
N PHE A 259 0.35 -36.20 1.81
CA PHE A 259 1.67 -36.29 1.19
C PHE A 259 2.39 -37.61 1.54
N SER A 260 3.27 -38.06 0.64
CA SER A 260 4.15 -39.21 0.90
C SER A 260 5.16 -38.92 2.02
N LYS A 261 5.49 -39.92 2.83
CA LYS A 261 6.46 -39.81 3.95
C LYS A 261 7.82 -39.26 3.53
N GLU A 262 8.30 -39.64 2.35
CA GLU A 262 9.59 -39.20 1.80
C GLU A 262 9.63 -37.68 1.59
N LEU A 263 8.60 -37.12 0.94
CA LEU A 263 8.46 -35.68 0.75
C LEU A 263 8.36 -34.93 2.09
N LEU A 264 7.64 -35.49 3.05
CA LEU A 264 7.45 -34.90 4.37
C LEU A 264 8.75 -34.79 5.17
N GLY A 265 9.63 -35.78 5.11
CA GLY A 265 10.95 -35.72 5.76
C GLY A 265 11.86 -34.64 5.18
N VAL A 266 11.66 -34.27 3.90
CA VAL A 266 12.41 -33.18 3.26
C VAL A 266 11.88 -31.82 3.71
N ILE A 267 10.57 -31.66 3.83
CA ILE A 267 9.94 -30.36 4.10
C ILE A 267 9.86 -30.07 5.59
N LEU A 268 9.43 -31.03 6.41
CA LEU A 268 9.26 -30.81 7.84
C LEU A 268 10.59 -30.92 8.58
N PRO A 269 10.78 -30.12 9.63
CA PRO A 269 11.91 -30.28 10.52
C PRO A 269 11.79 -31.58 11.32
N GLU A 270 12.90 -32.29 11.46
CA GLU A 270 12.97 -33.48 12.31
C GLU A 270 12.88 -33.07 13.79
N LYS A 271 12.13 -33.85 14.58
CA LYS A 271 11.97 -33.58 16.01
C LYS A 271 13.20 -34.05 16.78
N THR A 272 13.65 -33.22 17.72
CA THR A 272 14.57 -33.65 18.77
C THR A 272 13.80 -34.56 19.74
N PRO A 273 14.35 -35.72 20.12
CA PRO A 273 13.77 -36.49 21.20
C PRO A 273 13.81 -35.65 22.49
N TYR A 274 12.68 -35.61 23.21
CA TYR A 274 12.54 -34.81 24.41
C TYR A 274 13.59 -35.22 25.45
N GLU A 275 14.48 -34.30 25.84
CA GLU A 275 15.45 -34.57 26.90
C GLU A 275 14.69 -34.82 28.22
N LEU A 276 14.98 -35.93 28.88
CA LEU A 276 14.44 -36.25 30.21
C LEU A 276 14.85 -35.15 31.20
N GLY A 277 13.94 -34.24 31.54
CA GLY A 277 14.21 -33.18 32.52
C GLY A 277 13.48 -31.86 32.30
N CYS A 278 12.78 -31.69 31.17
CA CYS A 278 12.07 -30.45 30.89
C CYS A 278 10.80 -30.28 31.77
N PRO A 279 10.62 -29.14 32.47
CA PRO A 279 9.45 -28.90 33.29
C PRO A 279 8.16 -28.84 32.45
N THR A 280 7.04 -29.26 33.02
CA THR A 280 5.72 -29.33 32.36
C THR A 280 4.99 -27.98 32.26
N ASN A 281 5.65 -26.87 32.58
CA ASN A 281 5.04 -25.54 32.50
C ASN A 281 5.06 -25.02 31.06
N ILE A 282 4.07 -24.20 30.68
CA ILE A 282 3.98 -23.64 29.32
C ILE A 282 5.25 -22.84 28.93
N PRO A 283 5.82 -21.98 29.80
CA PRO A 283 7.06 -21.27 29.44
C PRO A 283 8.25 -22.22 29.25
N SER A 284 8.33 -23.29 30.05
CA SER A 284 9.43 -24.25 29.95
C SER A 284 9.31 -25.17 28.73
N LEU A 285 8.09 -25.39 28.21
CA LEU A 285 7.90 -26.04 26.92
C LEU A 285 8.70 -25.32 25.84
N PHE A 286 8.54 -23.99 25.72
CA PHE A 286 9.22 -23.20 24.69
C PHE A 286 10.73 -23.09 24.91
N LEU A 287 11.20 -23.02 26.16
CA LEU A 287 12.63 -22.98 26.48
C LEU A 287 13.35 -24.31 26.21
N CYS A 288 12.59 -25.42 26.18
CA CYS A 288 13.11 -26.75 25.91
C CYS A 288 13.08 -27.15 24.44
N MET A 289 12.36 -26.41 23.58
CA MET A 289 12.34 -26.71 22.16
C MET A 289 13.70 -26.42 21.52
N SER A 290 14.25 -27.41 20.83
CA SER A 290 15.47 -27.28 20.06
C SER A 290 15.34 -28.04 18.74
N THR A 291 16.11 -27.64 17.75
CA THR A 291 16.19 -28.31 16.45
C THR A 291 17.45 -29.16 16.37
N ASN A 292 17.37 -30.36 15.79
CA ASN A 292 18.52 -31.28 15.68
C ASN A 292 19.65 -30.69 14.81
N SER A 293 19.30 -29.89 13.82
CA SER A 293 20.24 -29.34 12.84
C SER A 293 19.87 -27.92 12.42
N SER A 294 20.85 -27.19 11.88
CA SER A 294 20.62 -25.89 11.25
C SER A 294 19.70 -25.99 10.02
N GLN A 295 19.65 -27.15 9.36
CA GLN A 295 18.73 -27.41 8.26
C GLN A 295 17.28 -27.46 8.75
N ASP A 296 17.01 -28.15 9.85
CA ASP A 296 15.67 -28.22 10.44
C ASP A 296 15.22 -26.85 10.97
N PHE A 297 16.14 -26.09 11.56
CA PHE A 297 15.88 -24.70 11.92
C PHE A 297 15.46 -23.87 10.70
N ALA A 298 16.20 -23.95 9.58
CA ALA A 298 15.86 -23.23 8.36
C ALA A 298 14.50 -23.65 7.77
N LYS A 299 14.18 -24.96 7.77
CA LYS A 299 12.86 -25.47 7.35
C LYS A 299 11.75 -24.87 8.22
N LEU A 300 11.94 -24.84 9.53
CA LEU A 300 10.97 -24.29 10.46
C LEU A 300 10.74 -22.79 10.22
N LEU A 301 11.80 -22.01 9.97
CA LEU A 301 11.68 -20.59 9.64
C LEU A 301 10.94 -20.38 8.32
N ALA A 302 11.19 -21.21 7.30
CA ALA A 302 10.48 -21.15 6.03
C ALA A 302 8.97 -21.46 6.21
N ILE A 303 8.64 -22.48 6.99
CA ILE A 303 7.25 -22.83 7.33
C ILE A 303 6.59 -21.70 8.13
N SER A 304 7.29 -21.12 9.09
CA SER A 304 6.80 -20.00 9.90
C SER A 304 6.50 -18.78 9.05
N PHE A 305 7.38 -18.47 8.09
CA PHE A 305 7.15 -17.42 7.10
C PHE A 305 5.90 -17.69 6.27
N LEU A 306 5.70 -18.91 5.78
CA LEU A 306 4.50 -19.28 5.04
C LEU A 306 3.23 -19.21 5.91
N ALA A 307 3.32 -19.60 7.18
CA ALA A 307 2.21 -19.47 8.13
C ALA A 307 1.78 -18.01 8.31
N GLY A 308 2.72 -17.05 8.20
CA GLY A 308 2.43 -15.62 8.18
C GLY A 308 1.50 -15.16 7.04
N PHE A 309 1.37 -15.94 5.96
CA PHE A 309 0.42 -15.65 4.87
C PHE A 309 -1.00 -16.18 5.14
N ALA A 310 -1.21 -16.92 6.24
CA ALA A 310 -2.47 -17.61 6.53
C ALA A 310 -3.69 -16.68 6.62
N GLU A 311 -3.49 -15.44 7.07
CA GLU A 311 -4.53 -14.39 7.15
C GLU A 311 -5.29 -14.24 5.81
N LYS A 312 -4.61 -14.46 4.68
CA LYS A 312 -5.20 -14.34 3.34
C LYS A 312 -5.52 -15.69 2.70
N LEU A 313 -4.72 -16.72 2.97
CA LEU A 313 -4.93 -18.04 2.39
C LEU A 313 -6.29 -18.62 2.77
N ILE A 314 -6.77 -18.38 3.99
CA ILE A 314 -8.06 -18.91 4.43
C ILE A 314 -9.23 -18.20 3.74
N PRO A 315 -9.36 -16.85 3.79
CA PRO A 315 -10.44 -16.16 3.07
C PRO A 315 -10.37 -16.37 1.55
N ASP A 316 -9.19 -16.25 0.93
CA ASP A 316 -9.06 -16.43 -0.53
C ASP A 316 -9.44 -17.86 -0.96
N ALA A 317 -9.10 -18.88 -0.17
CA ALA A 317 -9.49 -20.25 -0.47
C ALA A 317 -11.01 -20.44 -0.33
N ILE A 318 -11.63 -19.84 0.69
CA ILE A 318 -13.08 -19.88 0.88
C ILE A 318 -13.79 -19.16 -0.27
N ASP A 319 -13.38 -17.93 -0.59
CA ASP A 319 -13.95 -17.14 -1.68
C ASP A 319 -13.79 -17.86 -3.03
N GLY A 320 -12.62 -18.46 -3.26
CA GLY A 320 -12.36 -19.26 -4.47
C GLY A 320 -13.23 -20.52 -4.57
N ILE A 321 -13.58 -21.16 -3.43
CA ILE A 321 -14.53 -22.27 -3.41
C ILE A 321 -15.95 -21.77 -3.68
N VAL A 322 -16.35 -20.66 -3.05
CA VAL A 322 -17.68 -20.05 -3.23
C VAL A 322 -17.88 -19.62 -4.69
N ASP A 323 -16.90 -18.98 -5.31
CA ASP A 323 -16.99 -18.54 -6.70
C ASP A 323 -17.02 -19.70 -7.68
N ARG A 324 -16.35 -20.82 -7.39
CA ARG A 324 -16.47 -22.06 -8.18
C ARG A 324 -17.80 -22.78 -7.97
N ALA A 325 -18.44 -22.60 -6.83
CA ALA A 325 -19.73 -23.19 -6.51
C ALA A 325 -20.90 -22.42 -7.14
N LYS A 326 -20.71 -21.14 -7.52
CA LYS A 326 -21.72 -20.37 -8.27
C LYS A 326 -21.94 -21.02 -9.64
N PRO A 327 -23.18 -21.42 -9.99
CA PRO A 327 -23.45 -21.99 -11.30
C PRO A 327 -23.11 -20.96 -12.38
N LYS A 328 -22.41 -21.39 -13.43
CA LYS A 328 -22.19 -20.56 -14.63
C LYS A 328 -23.57 -20.27 -15.23
N GLN A 329 -24.03 -19.03 -15.08
CA GLN A 329 -25.22 -18.53 -15.77
C GLN A 329 -24.91 -18.21 -17.23
#